data_AF-A0A412PL02-F1
#
_entry.id   AF-A0A412PL02-F1
#
_cell.length_a   1.000
_cell.length_b   1.000
_cell.length_c   1.000
_cell.angle_alpha   90.00
_cell.angle_beta   90.00
_cell.angle_gamma   90.00
#
_symmetry.space_group_name_H-M   'P 1'
#
loop_
_entity.id
_entity.type
_entity.pdbx_description
1 polymer ?
#
loop_
_entity_poly.entity_id
_entity_poly.type
_entity_poly.pdbx_seq_one_letter_code
_entity_poly.pdbx_strand_id
1 'polypeptide(L)'
;MFDISKKMDDKLILNEKEYQLFLSFDRVLWVFDMWSKPHIPAQLKPKLALAKLTDDESFKDMKAMEAMELYQEVFDKYIKVIKAIDEVDRYDIEGNVLPKRPKDDPENDEKPLFNIKYDGEYIFSSFMQAYHIDLIEEQGRLHWQKFNALLSGLPDGTKFVEVMKIRAWKPSKSDTPKEIRRMRELQEEYALPN
;
A
#
# COMPACT_ATOMS: atom_id res chain seq x y z
N MET A 1 -6.55 -9.27 10.58
CA MET A 1 -6.36 -8.13 11.51
C MET A 1 -4.96 -8.27 12.10
N PHE A 2 -4.18 -7.18 12.15
CA PHE A 2 -2.82 -7.19 12.70
C PHE A 2 -2.87 -7.35 14.23
N ASP A 3 -2.55 -8.54 14.73
CA ASP A 3 -2.62 -8.91 16.16
C ASP A 3 -1.23 -8.88 16.79
N ILE A 4 -0.96 -7.84 17.58
CA ILE A 4 0.34 -7.64 18.24
C ILE A 4 0.60 -8.62 19.40
N SER A 5 -0.42 -9.38 19.85
CA SER A 5 -0.26 -10.37 20.90
C SER A 5 0.39 -11.67 20.42
N LYS A 6 0.47 -11.85 19.09
CA LYS A 6 1.02 -13.06 18.45
C LYS A 6 2.24 -12.71 17.61
N LYS A 7 3.13 -13.70 17.47
CA LYS A 7 4.19 -13.62 16.45
C LYS A 7 3.55 -13.73 15.06
N MET A 8 4.17 -13.06 14.09
CA MET A 8 3.82 -13.19 12.69
C MET A 8 4.30 -14.56 12.21
N ASP A 9 3.36 -15.45 11.92
CA ASP A 9 3.62 -16.82 11.49
C ASP A 9 3.50 -16.90 9.96
N ASP A 10 4.48 -16.31 9.28
CA ASP A 10 4.48 -16.14 7.84
C ASP A 10 4.99 -17.41 7.16
N LYS A 11 4.10 -18.38 6.97
CA LYS A 11 4.44 -19.70 6.44
C LYS A 11 3.51 -20.14 5.32
N LEU A 12 4.08 -20.80 4.33
CA LEU A 12 3.36 -21.44 3.24
C LEU A 12 3.58 -22.96 3.33
N ILE A 13 2.50 -23.74 3.36
CA ILE A 13 2.58 -25.20 3.39
C ILE A 13 2.18 -25.72 2.02
N LEU A 14 3.08 -26.45 1.37
CA LEU A 14 2.85 -27.04 0.05
C LEU A 14 3.42 -28.46 0.04
N ASN A 15 2.56 -29.46 -0.21
CA ASN A 15 2.95 -30.88 -0.27
C ASN A 15 3.76 -31.32 0.95
N GLU A 16 3.28 -30.99 2.15
CA GLU A 16 3.93 -31.28 3.46
C GLU A 16 5.28 -30.57 3.68
N LYS A 17 5.78 -29.79 2.72
CA LYS A 17 6.95 -28.91 2.89
C LYS A 17 6.51 -27.54 3.37
N GLU A 18 7.17 -27.05 4.40
CA GLU A 18 6.99 -25.70 4.93
C GLU A 18 7.99 -24.74 4.26
N TYR A 19 7.50 -23.59 3.83
CA TYR A 19 8.29 -22.49 3.27
C TYR A 19 8.10 -21.25 4.15
N GLN A 20 9.22 -20.66 4.57
CA GLN A 20 9.21 -19.35 5.24
C GLN A 20 8.86 -18.28 4.21
N LEU A 21 7.90 -17.40 4.54
CA LEU A 21 7.60 -16.23 3.75
C LEU A 21 8.42 -15.03 4.25
N PHE A 22 9.06 -14.33 3.32
CA PHE A 22 9.81 -13.10 3.52
C PHE A 22 8.97 -11.92 3.03
N LEU A 23 8.19 -11.36 3.94
CA LEU A 23 7.18 -10.34 3.66
C LEU A 23 7.64 -8.94 4.09
N SER A 24 8.91 -8.58 3.89
CA SER A 24 9.34 -7.20 4.06
C SER A 24 8.66 -6.29 3.02
N PHE A 25 8.43 -5.03 3.37
CA PHE A 25 7.63 -4.13 2.55
C PHE A 25 8.20 -3.97 1.13
N ASP A 26 9.53 -3.90 0.99
CA ASP A 26 10.22 -3.78 -0.28
C ASP A 26 10.01 -5.01 -1.19
N ARG A 27 9.97 -6.22 -0.62
CA ARG A 27 9.70 -7.45 -1.39
C ARG A 27 8.26 -7.47 -1.89
N VAL A 28 7.31 -7.06 -1.07
CA VAL A 28 5.89 -6.95 -1.47
C VAL A 28 5.70 -5.86 -2.53
N LEU A 29 6.30 -4.69 -2.36
CA LEU A 29 6.26 -3.61 -3.35
C LEU A 29 6.91 -4.03 -4.67
N TRP A 30 8.02 -4.78 -4.63
CA TRP A 30 8.63 -5.36 -5.82
C TRP A 30 7.65 -6.29 -6.55
N VAL A 31 6.91 -7.12 -5.81
CA VAL A 31 5.89 -8.00 -6.41
C VAL A 31 4.83 -7.17 -7.11
N PHE A 32 4.29 -6.11 -6.47
CA PHE A 32 3.31 -5.24 -7.10
C PHE A 32 3.84 -4.52 -8.35
N ASP A 33 5.06 -4.00 -8.30
CA ASP A 33 5.71 -3.39 -9.46
C ASP A 33 5.89 -4.41 -10.60
N MET A 34 6.33 -5.63 -10.29
CA MET A 34 6.44 -6.74 -11.24
C MET A 34 5.09 -7.07 -11.88
N TRP A 35 4.00 -7.13 -11.10
CA TRP A 35 2.66 -7.37 -11.61
C TRP A 35 2.18 -6.29 -12.58
N SER A 36 2.59 -5.03 -12.38
CA SER A 36 2.24 -3.91 -13.28
C SER A 36 2.96 -3.95 -14.63
N LYS A 37 4.04 -4.74 -14.78
CA LYS A 37 4.84 -4.78 -16.01
C LYS A 37 4.12 -5.57 -17.12
N PRO A 38 3.80 -4.95 -18.27
CA PRO A 38 3.10 -5.62 -19.37
C PRO A 38 3.99 -6.59 -20.15
N HIS A 39 5.31 -6.36 -20.15
CA HIS A 39 6.28 -7.21 -20.84
C HIS A 39 6.56 -8.54 -20.12
N ILE A 40 6.13 -8.69 -18.85
CA ILE A 40 6.25 -9.94 -18.11
C ILE A 40 5.02 -10.80 -18.42
N PRO A 41 5.20 -12.01 -18.97
CA PRO A 41 4.07 -12.90 -19.29
C PRO A 41 3.24 -13.23 -18.05
N ALA A 42 1.91 -13.19 -18.17
CA ALA A 42 0.98 -13.40 -17.05
C ALA A 42 1.20 -14.74 -16.32
N GLN A 43 1.54 -15.79 -17.06
CA GLN A 43 1.83 -17.13 -16.53
C GLN A 43 3.13 -17.21 -15.71
N LEU A 44 4.04 -16.23 -15.85
CA LEU A 44 5.29 -16.17 -15.08
C LEU A 44 5.14 -15.34 -13.81
N LYS A 45 4.21 -14.39 -13.79
CA LYS A 45 3.99 -13.48 -12.65
C LYS A 45 3.79 -14.20 -11.31
N PRO A 46 2.86 -15.17 -11.17
CA PRO A 46 2.66 -15.84 -9.88
C PRO A 46 3.89 -16.62 -9.44
N LYS A 47 4.61 -17.24 -10.38
CA LYS A 47 5.85 -17.98 -10.11
C LYS A 47 6.97 -17.09 -9.59
N LEU A 48 7.18 -15.95 -10.25
CA LEU A 48 8.18 -14.96 -9.85
C LEU A 48 7.81 -14.33 -8.49
N ALA A 49 6.52 -14.09 -8.25
CA ALA A 49 6.05 -13.60 -6.98
C ALA A 49 6.32 -14.60 -5.86
N LEU A 50 5.96 -15.87 -6.03
CA LEU A 50 6.24 -16.92 -5.04
C LEU A 50 7.74 -17.06 -4.79
N ALA A 51 8.56 -17.17 -5.84
CA ALA A 51 10.01 -17.24 -5.69
C ALA A 51 10.58 -16.02 -4.93
N LYS A 52 10.05 -14.82 -5.19
CA LYS A 52 10.44 -13.62 -4.43
C LYS A 52 9.92 -13.63 -3.00
N LEU A 53 8.78 -14.24 -2.70
CA LEU A 53 8.23 -14.23 -1.33
C LEU A 53 8.77 -15.37 -0.47
N THR A 54 9.31 -16.43 -1.07
CA THR A 54 9.89 -17.58 -0.35
C THR A 54 11.41 -17.65 -0.42
N ASP A 55 12.03 -16.86 -1.30
CA ASP A 55 13.46 -16.97 -1.65
C ASP A 55 13.86 -18.34 -2.22
N ASP A 56 12.89 -19.08 -2.79
CA ASP A 56 13.09 -20.41 -3.38
C ASP A 56 12.81 -20.36 -4.90
N GLU A 57 13.83 -20.64 -5.71
CA GLU A 57 13.68 -20.57 -7.17
C GLU A 57 12.87 -21.72 -7.78
N SER A 58 12.63 -22.82 -7.04
CA SER A 58 11.88 -23.97 -7.53
C SER A 58 10.44 -23.64 -7.94
N PHE A 59 9.87 -22.56 -7.41
CA PHE A 59 8.56 -22.05 -7.83
C PHE A 59 8.52 -21.62 -9.30
N LYS A 60 9.67 -21.33 -9.94
CA LYS A 60 9.76 -20.99 -11.37
C LYS A 60 9.37 -22.18 -12.28
N ASP A 61 9.61 -23.40 -11.80
CA ASP A 61 9.35 -24.65 -12.54
C ASP A 61 7.91 -25.17 -12.33
N MET A 62 7.19 -24.63 -11.35
CA MET A 62 5.80 -24.97 -11.05
C MET A 62 4.85 -24.71 -12.24
N LYS A 63 3.74 -25.43 -12.33
CA LYS A 63 2.71 -25.13 -13.34
C LYS A 63 2.07 -23.78 -13.08
N ALA A 64 1.74 -23.03 -14.13
CA ALA A 64 1.25 -21.65 -13.99
C ALA A 64 -0.07 -21.54 -13.20
N MET A 65 -0.99 -22.50 -13.39
CA MET A 65 -2.27 -22.53 -12.68
C MET A 65 -2.09 -22.79 -11.18
N GLU A 66 -1.29 -23.79 -10.82
CA GLU A 66 -0.94 -24.11 -9.43
C GLU A 66 -0.24 -22.93 -8.74
N ALA A 67 0.72 -22.30 -9.43
CA ALA A 67 1.40 -21.11 -8.90
C ALA A 67 0.42 -19.94 -8.68
N MET A 68 -0.58 -19.79 -9.55
CA MET A 68 -1.58 -18.73 -9.40
C MET A 68 -2.47 -18.95 -8.19
N GLU A 69 -2.97 -20.18 -7.98
CA GLU A 69 -3.78 -20.55 -6.81
C GLU A 69 -2.99 -20.33 -5.51
N LEU A 70 -1.75 -20.79 -5.48
CA LEU A 70 -0.88 -20.64 -4.30
C LEU A 70 -0.52 -19.18 -4.02
N TYR A 71 -0.25 -18.40 -5.06
CA TYR A 71 -0.03 -16.96 -4.92
C TYR A 71 -1.28 -16.24 -4.41
N GLN A 72 -2.48 -16.61 -4.88
CA GLN A 72 -3.73 -16.04 -4.37
C GLN A 72 -3.92 -16.34 -2.89
N GLU A 73 -3.64 -17.56 -2.43
CA GLU A 73 -3.69 -17.90 -1.00
C GLU A 73 -2.73 -17.03 -0.18
N VAL A 74 -1.46 -16.92 -0.61
CA VAL A 74 -0.47 -16.06 0.05
C VAL A 74 -0.93 -14.61 0.05
N PHE A 75 -1.48 -14.14 -1.08
CA PHE A 75 -1.95 -12.78 -1.22
C PHE A 75 -3.09 -12.50 -0.25
N ASP A 76 -4.16 -13.29 -0.26
CA ASP A 76 -5.34 -13.05 0.57
C ASP A 76 -5.04 -13.20 2.07
N LYS A 77 -4.18 -14.15 2.45
CA LYS A 77 -3.85 -14.42 3.86
C LYS A 77 -2.88 -13.42 4.46
N TYR A 78 -1.83 -13.04 3.72
CA TYR A 78 -0.69 -12.30 4.29
C TYR A 78 -0.52 -10.89 3.73
N ILE A 79 -0.78 -10.69 2.44
CA ILE A 79 -0.45 -9.43 1.74
C ILE A 79 -1.64 -8.48 1.69
N LYS A 80 -2.85 -9.00 1.48
CA LYS A 80 -4.06 -8.22 1.33
C LYS A 80 -4.33 -7.45 2.60
N VAL A 81 -4.04 -6.16 2.53
CA VAL A 81 -4.37 -5.23 3.61
C VAL A 81 -5.84 -4.91 3.45
N ILE A 82 -6.68 -5.56 4.25
CA ILE A 82 -8.04 -5.08 4.49
C ILE A 82 -7.86 -3.71 5.14
N LYS A 83 -8.07 -2.64 4.37
CA LYS A 83 -7.81 -1.28 4.80
C LYS A 83 -8.63 -0.96 6.05
N ALA A 84 -7.92 -0.74 7.16
CA ALA A 84 -8.43 0.14 8.21
C ALA A 84 -8.54 1.59 7.71
N ILE A 85 -7.88 1.96 6.60
CA ILE A 85 -8.05 3.26 5.93
C ILE A 85 -9.50 3.53 5.48
N ASP A 86 -10.32 2.49 5.28
CA ASP A 86 -11.75 2.65 5.02
C ASP A 86 -12.57 2.85 6.31
N GLU A 87 -11.95 2.67 7.49
CA GLU A 87 -12.58 2.67 8.82
C GLU A 87 -12.04 3.75 9.79
N VAL A 88 -10.79 4.21 9.61
CA VAL A 88 -10.18 5.29 10.40
C VAL A 88 -10.83 6.60 9.97
N ASP A 89 -11.56 7.22 10.90
CA ASP A 89 -12.08 8.58 10.76
C ASP A 89 -10.90 9.52 10.50
N ARG A 90 -10.84 10.08 9.30
CA ARG A 90 -9.86 11.11 8.93
C ARG A 90 -10.48 12.46 9.24
N TYR A 91 -9.71 13.42 9.71
CA TYR A 91 -10.23 14.75 10.05
C TYR A 91 -9.72 15.80 9.06
N ASP A 92 -10.59 16.73 8.67
CA ASP A 92 -10.19 17.91 7.90
C ASP A 92 -9.43 18.93 8.79
N ILE A 93 -9.00 20.03 8.20
CA ILE A 93 -8.29 21.11 8.91
C ILE A 93 -9.13 21.82 9.98
N GLU A 94 -10.45 21.59 9.99
CA GLU A 94 -11.41 22.11 10.96
C GLU A 94 -11.83 21.05 11.99
N GLY A 95 -11.32 19.82 11.89
CA GLY A 95 -11.65 18.72 12.80
C GLY A 95 -12.92 17.94 12.44
N ASN A 96 -13.47 18.11 11.23
CA ASN A 96 -14.63 17.34 10.77
C ASN A 96 -14.20 15.99 10.20
N VAL A 97 -15.01 14.96 10.45
CA VAL A 97 -14.81 13.61 9.92
C VAL A 97 -15.00 13.62 8.40
N LEU A 98 -13.95 13.30 7.66
CA LEU A 98 -13.99 13.04 6.22
C LEU A 98 -14.85 11.80 5.95
N PRO A 99 -15.68 11.83 4.90
CA PRO A 99 -16.60 10.73 4.61
C PRO A 99 -15.84 9.41 4.42
N LYS A 100 -16.26 8.38 5.17
CA LYS A 100 -15.79 7.00 4.98
C LYS A 100 -16.14 6.54 3.57
N ARG A 101 -15.24 5.81 2.94
CA ARG A 101 -15.45 5.30 1.58
C ARG A 101 -16.47 4.15 1.61
N PRO A 102 -17.57 4.22 0.85
CA PRO A 102 -18.40 3.05 0.59
C PRO A 102 -17.56 2.02 -0.19
N LYS A 103 -17.56 0.76 0.27
CA LYS A 103 -16.70 -0.30 -0.28
C LYS A 103 -17.19 -0.87 -1.62
N ASP A 104 -18.43 -0.59 -2.05
CA ASP A 104 -19.07 -1.28 -3.18
C ASP A 104 -20.00 -0.37 -4.01
N ASP A 105 -19.49 0.77 -4.49
CA ASP A 105 -20.21 1.57 -5.50
C ASP A 105 -19.49 1.53 -6.85
N PRO A 106 -20.03 0.84 -7.87
CA PRO A 106 -19.44 0.77 -9.21
C PRO A 106 -19.45 2.10 -9.98
N GLU A 107 -20.12 3.15 -9.49
CA GLU A 107 -20.04 4.52 -10.04
C GLU A 107 -18.90 5.37 -9.43
N ASN A 108 -18.19 4.86 -8.42
CA ASN A 108 -17.18 5.64 -7.71
C ASN A 108 -15.80 5.50 -8.36
N ASP A 109 -15.66 6.09 -9.55
CA ASP A 109 -14.44 6.23 -10.35
C ASP A 109 -13.45 7.25 -9.73
N GLU A 110 -13.46 7.43 -8.40
CA GLU A 110 -12.56 8.35 -7.71
C GLU A 110 -11.14 7.77 -7.67
N LYS A 111 -10.24 8.43 -8.41
CA LYS A 111 -8.82 8.08 -8.49
C LYS A 111 -8.21 7.82 -7.09
N PRO A 112 -7.34 6.80 -6.94
CA PRO A 112 -6.70 6.52 -5.66
C PRO A 112 -5.95 7.75 -5.13
N LEU A 113 -6.20 8.13 -3.88
CA LEU A 113 -5.59 9.32 -3.26
C LEU A 113 -4.06 9.25 -3.12
N PHE A 114 -3.49 8.05 -3.18
CA PHE A 114 -2.05 7.86 -3.11
C PHE A 114 -1.62 6.63 -3.89
N ASN A 115 -0.35 6.63 -4.28
CA ASN A 115 0.34 5.50 -4.88
C ASN A 115 1.75 5.41 -4.29
N ILE A 116 2.05 4.32 -3.57
CA ILE A 116 3.33 4.15 -2.85
C ILE A 116 4.54 4.32 -3.78
N LYS A 117 4.42 3.97 -5.06
CA LYS A 117 5.49 4.12 -6.05
C LYS A 117 5.78 5.59 -6.37
N TYR A 118 4.75 6.41 -6.53
CA TYR A 118 4.89 7.83 -6.89
C TYR A 118 5.04 8.74 -5.68
N ASP A 119 4.53 8.31 -4.52
CA ASP A 119 4.60 9.06 -3.26
C ASP A 119 5.80 8.63 -2.39
N GLY A 120 6.75 7.89 -2.95
CA GLY A 120 7.88 7.31 -2.21
C GLY A 120 8.66 8.33 -1.38
N GLU A 121 8.94 9.52 -1.92
CA GLU A 121 9.66 10.59 -1.22
C GLU A 121 8.84 11.17 -0.05
N TYR A 122 7.52 11.32 -0.23
CA TYR A 122 6.62 11.80 0.83
C TYR A 122 6.49 10.76 1.93
N ILE A 123 6.35 9.48 1.56
CA ILE A 123 6.29 8.37 2.52
C ILE A 123 7.61 8.29 3.30
N PHE A 124 8.75 8.31 2.61
CA PHE A 124 10.07 8.28 3.22
C PHE A 124 10.26 9.41 4.23
N SER A 125 10.07 10.66 3.80
CA SER A 125 10.21 11.83 4.69
C SER A 125 9.25 11.78 5.88
N SER A 126 8.03 11.28 5.69
CA SER A 126 7.03 11.16 6.75
C SER A 126 7.38 10.08 7.77
N PHE A 127 7.88 8.93 7.33
CA PHE A 127 8.40 7.88 8.23
C PHE A 127 9.60 8.38 9.03
N MET A 128 10.46 9.14 8.37
CA MET A 128 11.65 9.70 8.98
C MET A 128 11.30 10.75 10.05
N GLN A 129 10.35 11.63 9.74
CA GLN A 129 9.82 12.65 10.64
C GLN A 129 9.07 12.06 11.84
N ALA A 130 8.17 11.10 11.61
CA ALA A 130 7.24 10.63 12.64
C ALA A 130 7.81 9.53 13.54
N TYR A 131 8.62 8.63 12.97
CA TYR A 131 9.03 7.40 13.66
C TYR A 131 10.53 7.23 13.76
N HIS A 132 11.31 8.13 13.15
CA HIS A 132 12.75 7.98 13.02
C HIS A 132 13.16 6.66 12.33
N ILE A 133 12.36 6.22 11.35
CA ILE A 133 12.62 5.00 10.57
C ILE A 133 13.13 5.37 9.18
N ASP A 134 14.35 4.94 8.86
CA ASP A 134 14.90 4.97 7.51
C ASP A 134 14.40 3.75 6.72
N LEU A 135 13.49 3.98 5.77
CA LEU A 135 12.91 2.91 4.96
C LEU A 135 13.92 2.26 4.00
N ILE A 136 14.97 2.96 3.61
CA ILE A 136 16.01 2.40 2.74
C ILE A 136 16.84 1.39 3.53
N GLU A 137 17.21 1.77 4.76
CA GLU A 137 17.91 0.84 5.64
C GLU A 137 17.02 -0.35 5.97
N GLU A 138 15.73 -0.16 6.24
CA GLU A 138 14.80 -1.23 6.66
C GLU A 138 14.35 -2.20 5.55
N GLN A 139 14.92 -2.12 4.34
CA GLN A 139 14.68 -3.11 3.29
C GLN A 139 15.09 -4.52 3.75
N GLY A 140 14.24 -5.50 3.45
CA GLY A 140 14.41 -6.89 3.92
C GLY A 140 14.04 -7.12 5.39
N ARG A 141 13.75 -6.08 6.18
CA ARG A 141 13.52 -6.18 7.64
C ARG A 141 12.12 -5.75 8.07
N LEU A 142 11.65 -4.58 7.62
CA LEU A 142 10.36 -4.06 8.04
C LEU A 142 9.21 -4.83 7.37
N HIS A 143 8.54 -5.66 8.17
CA HIS A 143 7.42 -6.50 7.72
C HIS A 143 6.27 -5.67 7.13
N TRP A 144 5.64 -6.17 6.07
CA TRP A 144 4.59 -5.52 5.28
C TRP A 144 3.42 -5.02 6.12
N GLN A 145 2.90 -5.84 7.03
CA GLN A 145 1.80 -5.39 7.91
C GLN A 145 2.23 -4.28 8.88
N LYS A 146 3.49 -4.29 9.37
CA LYS A 146 4.02 -3.22 10.23
C LYS A 146 4.18 -1.93 9.44
N PHE A 147 4.74 -2.02 8.23
CA PHE A 147 4.82 -0.89 7.31
C PHE A 147 3.44 -0.26 7.06
N ASN A 148 2.41 -1.07 6.78
CA ASN A 148 1.06 -0.56 6.57
C ASN A 148 0.45 0.05 7.83
N ALA A 149 0.67 -0.54 9.00
CA ALA A 149 0.22 0.02 10.27
C ALA A 149 0.84 1.41 10.50
N LEU A 150 2.16 1.55 10.33
CA LEU A 150 2.88 2.81 10.43
C LEU A 150 2.40 3.83 9.38
N LEU A 151 2.27 3.42 8.12
CA LEU A 151 1.78 4.28 7.03
C LEU A 151 0.37 4.82 7.33
N SER A 152 -0.51 3.98 7.85
CA SER A 152 -1.89 4.37 8.21
C SER A 152 -1.97 5.22 9.48
N GLY A 153 -0.97 5.11 10.36
CA GLY A 153 -0.88 5.83 11.63
C GLY A 153 -0.05 7.10 11.56
N LEU A 154 0.35 7.55 10.36
CA LEU A 154 1.14 8.76 10.21
C LEU A 154 0.40 9.96 10.80
N PRO A 155 1.06 10.78 11.64
CA PRO A 155 0.42 11.92 12.27
C PRO A 155 0.11 13.03 11.27
N ASP A 156 -0.86 13.87 11.64
CA ASP A 156 -1.13 15.13 10.95
C ASP A 156 0.12 16.03 10.91
N GLY A 157 0.29 16.75 9.81
CA GLY A 157 1.48 17.60 9.56
C GLY A 157 2.69 16.85 9.00
N THR A 158 2.55 15.56 8.67
CA THR A 158 3.53 14.87 7.83
C THR A 158 3.27 15.15 6.36
N LYS A 159 4.34 15.25 5.56
CA LYS A 159 4.25 15.61 4.14
C LYS A 159 3.29 14.69 3.36
N PHE A 160 3.31 13.39 3.64
CA PHE A 160 2.41 12.43 2.99
C PHE A 160 0.95 12.67 3.35
N VAL A 161 0.64 12.95 4.62
CA VAL A 161 -0.73 13.25 5.06
C VAL A 161 -1.22 14.57 4.45
N GLU A 162 -0.37 15.59 4.38
CA GLU A 162 -0.68 16.86 3.73
C GLU A 162 -1.02 16.69 2.24
N VAL A 163 -0.21 15.94 1.50
CA VAL A 163 -0.46 15.64 0.08
C VAL A 163 -1.78 14.89 -0.10
N MET A 164 -2.07 13.91 0.76
CA MET A 164 -3.36 13.22 0.73
C MET A 164 -4.53 14.18 1.01
N LYS A 165 -4.40 15.10 1.97
CA LYS A 165 -5.43 16.11 2.27
C LYS A 165 -5.65 17.04 1.07
N ILE A 166 -4.59 17.49 0.41
CA ILE A 166 -4.66 18.31 -0.82
C ILE A 166 -5.40 17.55 -1.93
N ARG A 167 -5.02 16.30 -2.21
CA ARG A 167 -5.66 15.48 -3.26
C ARG A 167 -7.14 15.19 -2.96
N ALA A 168 -7.49 15.00 -1.69
CA ALA A 168 -8.87 14.73 -1.26
C ALA A 168 -9.73 15.99 -1.15
N TRP A 169 -9.13 17.18 -1.15
CA TRP A 169 -9.84 18.43 -0.93
C TRP A 169 -10.91 18.68 -2.00
N LYS A 170 -12.08 19.13 -1.56
CA LYS A 170 -13.21 19.57 -2.40
C LYS A 170 -13.61 20.97 -1.94
N PRO A 171 -13.97 21.87 -2.87
CA PRO A 171 -14.38 23.23 -2.52
C PRO A 171 -15.67 23.22 -1.70
N SER A 172 -15.71 24.04 -0.66
CA SER A 172 -16.87 24.38 0.15
C SER A 172 -17.54 25.68 -0.34
N LYS A 173 -18.80 25.89 0.05
CA LYS A 173 -19.52 27.15 -0.23
C LYS A 173 -18.92 28.37 0.49
N SER A 174 -18.16 28.13 1.56
CA SER A 174 -17.46 29.17 2.33
C SER A 174 -16.12 29.58 1.74
N ASP A 175 -15.56 28.79 0.82
CA ASP A 175 -14.21 29.02 0.31
C ASP A 175 -14.19 30.21 -0.65
N THR A 176 -13.18 31.07 -0.50
CA THR A 176 -13.00 32.20 -1.40
C THR A 176 -12.52 31.73 -2.77
N PRO A 177 -12.81 32.47 -3.87
CA PRO A 177 -12.28 32.14 -5.19
C PRO A 177 -10.76 32.02 -5.23
N LYS A 178 -10.05 32.77 -4.38
CA LYS A 178 -8.59 32.74 -4.26
C LYS A 178 -8.09 31.44 -3.63
N GLU A 179 -8.74 30.97 -2.56
CA GLU A 179 -8.42 29.70 -1.90
C GLU A 179 -8.71 28.52 -2.81
N ILE A 180 -9.86 28.54 -3.49
CA ILE A 180 -10.21 27.51 -4.47
C ILE A 180 -9.12 27.41 -5.54
N ARG A 181 -8.71 28.54 -6.12
CA ARG A 181 -7.65 28.56 -7.14
C ARG A 181 -6.33 27.99 -6.61
N ARG A 182 -5.89 28.43 -5.43
CA ARG A 182 -4.66 27.91 -4.79
C ARG A 182 -4.72 26.41 -4.57
N MET A 183 -5.83 25.88 -4.08
CA MET A 183 -5.99 24.45 -3.84
C MET A 183 -6.00 23.64 -5.14
N ARG A 184 -6.57 24.18 -6.22
CA ARG A 184 -6.50 23.55 -7.55
C ARG A 184 -5.08 23.51 -8.10
N GLU A 185 -4.32 24.59 -7.96
CA GLU A 185 -2.90 24.64 -8.36
C GLU A 185 -2.09 23.57 -7.59
N LEU A 186 -2.30 23.43 -6.27
CA LEU A 186 -1.66 22.38 -5.47
C LEU A 186 -2.11 20.96 -5.87
N GLN A 187 -3.38 20.76 -6.20
CA GLN A 187 -3.87 19.47 -6.68
C GLN A 187 -3.23 19.07 -8.01
N GLU A 188 -2.94 20.03 -8.88
CA GLU A 188 -2.23 19.82 -10.14
C GLU A 188 -0.75 19.50 -9.89
N GLU A 189 -0.08 20.25 -9.01
CA GLU A 189 1.32 20.01 -8.59
C GLU A 189 1.51 18.59 -8.01
N TYR A 190 0.60 18.17 -7.14
CA TYR A 190 0.69 16.88 -6.47
C TYR A 190 -0.09 15.76 -7.18
N ALA A 191 -0.57 15.98 -8.41
CA ALA A 191 -1.32 14.97 -9.14
C ALA A 191 -0.50 13.68 -9.35
N LEU A 192 -1.17 12.52 -9.26
CA LEU A 192 -0.56 11.27 -9.67
C LEU A 192 -0.51 11.21 -11.21
N PRO A 193 0.54 10.60 -11.80
CA PRO A 193 0.59 10.33 -13.23
C PRO A 193 -0.62 9.52 -13.70
N ASN A 194 -1.13 9.83 -14.89
CA ASN A 194 -2.19 9.06 -15.56
C ASN A 194 -1.67 7.72 -16.10
#